data_AF-A0A6H1QB32-F1
#
_entry.id   AF-A0A6H1QB32-F1
#
_cell.length_a   1.000
_cell.length_b   1.000
_cell.length_c   1.000
_cell.angle_alpha   90.00
_cell.angle_beta   90.00
_cell.angle_gamma   90.00
#
_symmetry.space_group_name_H-M   'P 1'
#
loop_
_entity.id
_entity.type
_entity.pdbx_description
1 polymer ?
#
loop_
_entity_poly.entity_id
_entity_poly.type
_entity_poly.pdbx_seq_one_letter_code
_entity_poly.pdbx_strand_id
1 'polypeptide(L)'
;MSSDELIFQADRIHSVSIHNVTLVANQINEDGKTADLVIEYQGKQHTLRAAHYVNESDVGKVGYVLPAHFASSAAGNGTMIFRAYQDQSLRRVYELDTTNDEFQMVPLNHGKWPHHRAHLTCGWRCDSRPTGFLAPAGLVPGAKGEFVPDETEVVSVRIPPEFEWEARRHQMKPAELLESFIGDLAGIQNFGNRPRADRFGSNGSDERMLADHWLERAHGMKAIDPDQMNQQAEEAEEWDAQQDEWSELLGEYADRGGDPRQLLGM
;
A
#
# COMPACT_ATOMS: atom_id res chain seq x y z
N MET A 1 -34.36 -15.21 2.09
CA MET A 1 -32.96 -15.61 2.34
C MET A 1 -32.29 -14.43 3.01
N SER A 2 -31.69 -14.63 4.17
CA SER A 2 -31.02 -13.53 4.89
C SER A 2 -29.78 -13.10 4.10
N SER A 3 -29.43 -11.82 4.10
CA SER A 3 -28.16 -11.32 3.54
C SER A 3 -26.96 -12.10 4.07
N ASP A 4 -27.04 -12.55 5.32
CA ASP A 4 -25.96 -13.24 6.02
C ASP A 4 -25.73 -14.67 5.50
N GLU A 5 -26.78 -15.35 5.06
CA GLU A 5 -26.69 -16.69 4.44
C GLU A 5 -26.00 -16.62 3.07
N LEU A 6 -26.10 -15.47 2.38
CA LEU A 6 -25.40 -15.24 1.13
C LEU A 6 -23.91 -14.97 1.35
N ILE A 7 -23.53 -14.33 2.47
CA ILE A 7 -22.16 -13.89 2.79
C ILE A 7 -21.28 -15.01 3.37
N PHE A 8 -21.86 -16.00 4.04
CA PHE A 8 -21.09 -17.10 4.68
C PHE A 8 -21.50 -18.49 4.19
N GLN A 9 -22.05 -18.59 2.98
CA GLN A 9 -22.44 -19.87 2.39
C GLN A 9 -21.25 -20.82 2.23
N ALA A 10 -21.30 -21.98 2.89
CA ALA A 10 -20.22 -22.97 2.95
C ALA A 10 -19.76 -23.49 1.56
N ASP A 11 -20.66 -23.48 0.56
CA ASP A 11 -20.41 -23.98 -0.79
C ASP A 11 -19.99 -22.89 -1.80
N ARG A 12 -19.89 -21.62 -1.37
CA ARG A 12 -19.44 -20.51 -2.22
C ARG A 12 -18.23 -19.84 -1.62
N ILE A 13 -17.08 -20.04 -2.28
CA ILE A 13 -15.85 -19.31 -1.98
C ILE A 13 -16.12 -17.82 -2.25
N HIS A 14 -16.24 -17.04 -1.18
CA HIS A 14 -16.30 -15.59 -1.30
C HIS A 14 -14.94 -15.08 -1.73
N SER A 15 -14.87 -14.36 -2.85
CA SER A 15 -13.64 -13.77 -3.38
C SER A 15 -13.28 -12.43 -2.73
N VAL A 16 -13.93 -12.10 -1.61
CA VAL A 16 -14.07 -10.73 -1.08
C VAL A 16 -13.81 -10.76 0.43
N SER A 17 -13.02 -9.80 0.94
CA SER A 17 -12.81 -9.66 2.38
C SER A 17 -14.04 -9.10 3.08
N ILE A 18 -14.35 -9.62 4.26
CA ILE A 18 -15.45 -9.16 5.11
C ILE A 18 -14.86 -8.50 6.35
N HIS A 19 -15.19 -7.23 6.56
CA HIS A 19 -14.61 -6.38 7.60
C HIS A 19 -15.54 -6.25 8.80
N ASN A 20 -15.01 -5.68 9.90
CA ASN A 20 -15.72 -5.47 11.16
C ASN A 20 -16.26 -6.78 11.79
N VAL A 21 -15.48 -7.86 11.68
CA VAL A 21 -15.78 -9.14 12.33
C VAL A 21 -15.00 -9.25 13.63
N THR A 22 -15.59 -9.85 14.66
CA THR A 22 -14.90 -10.16 15.92
C THR A 22 -14.56 -11.64 15.96
N LEU A 23 -13.33 -12.00 16.28
CA LEU A 23 -12.99 -13.41 16.51
C LEU A 23 -13.50 -13.84 17.90
N VAL A 24 -14.38 -14.82 17.96
CA VAL A 24 -14.99 -15.29 19.23
C VAL A 24 -14.25 -16.49 19.79
N ALA A 25 -13.89 -17.44 18.94
CA ALA A 25 -13.19 -18.65 19.35
C ALA A 25 -12.47 -19.31 18.16
N ASN A 26 -11.48 -20.13 18.49
CA ASN A 26 -10.88 -21.10 17.59
C ASN A 26 -11.28 -22.49 18.10
N GLN A 27 -11.95 -23.28 17.26
CA GLN A 27 -12.32 -24.65 17.61
C GLN A 27 -11.49 -25.61 16.77
N ILE A 28 -10.76 -26.52 17.42
CA ILE A 28 -10.14 -27.64 16.73
C ILE A 28 -11.26 -28.66 16.48
N ASN A 29 -11.49 -29.02 15.21
CA ASN A 29 -12.48 -30.04 14.87
C ASN A 29 -12.06 -31.41 15.44
N GLU A 30 -13.04 -32.31 15.60
CA GLU A 30 -12.86 -33.65 16.18
C GLU A 30 -11.75 -34.48 15.49
N ASP A 31 -11.47 -34.19 14.22
CA ASP A 31 -10.40 -34.82 13.43
C ASP A 31 -8.97 -34.37 13.80
N GLY A 32 -8.82 -33.37 14.68
CA GLY A 32 -7.54 -32.83 15.15
C GLY A 32 -6.69 -32.14 14.08
N LYS A 33 -7.21 -32.00 12.85
CA LYS A 33 -6.47 -31.54 11.65
C LYS A 33 -7.03 -30.27 11.03
N THR A 34 -8.30 -29.96 11.23
CA THR A 34 -8.98 -28.77 10.72
C THR A 34 -9.32 -27.85 11.88
N ALA A 35 -9.01 -26.56 11.73
CA ALA A 35 -9.42 -25.53 12.68
C ALA A 35 -10.63 -24.79 12.10
N ASP A 36 -11.58 -24.48 12.97
CA ASP A 36 -12.75 -23.68 12.66
C ASP A 36 -12.64 -22.32 13.35
N LEU A 37 -12.95 -21.28 12.58
CA LEU A 37 -13.03 -19.89 12.99
C LEU A 37 -14.45 -19.57 13.39
N VAL A 38 -14.68 -19.29 14.68
CA VAL A 38 -15.96 -18.74 15.12
C VAL A 38 -15.83 -17.23 15.14
N ILE A 39 -16.53 -16.57 14.22
CA ILE A 39 -16.57 -15.11 14.13
C ILE A 39 -17.96 -14.59 14.51
N GLU A 40 -17.99 -13.38 15.06
CA GLU A 40 -19.22 -12.61 15.21
C GLU A 40 -19.27 -11.51 14.16
N TYR A 41 -20.38 -11.46 13.43
CA TYR A 41 -20.65 -10.44 12.43
C TYR A 41 -22.10 -9.98 12.59
N GLN A 42 -22.31 -8.66 12.72
CA GLN A 42 -23.64 -8.05 12.90
C GLN A 42 -24.48 -8.70 14.03
N GLY A 43 -23.83 -9.11 15.12
CA GLY A 43 -24.49 -9.72 16.28
C GLY A 43 -24.86 -11.21 16.10
N LYS A 44 -24.40 -11.86 15.02
CA LYS A 44 -24.58 -13.30 14.79
C LYS A 44 -23.24 -14.00 14.73
N GLN A 45 -23.19 -15.20 15.29
CA GLN A 45 -22.01 -16.06 15.21
C GLN A 45 -22.05 -16.92 13.93
N HIS A 46 -20.90 -17.02 13.29
CA HIS A 46 -20.68 -17.82 12.11
C HIS A 46 -19.43 -18.68 12.29
N THR A 47 -19.53 -19.95 11.92
CA THR A 47 -18.38 -20.88 11.92
C THR A 47 -17.87 -21.01 10.49
N LEU A 48 -16.59 -20.69 10.30
CA LEU A 48 -15.90 -20.74 9.01
C LEU A 48 -14.72 -21.70 9.09
N ARG A 49 -14.39 -22.36 7.98
CA ARG A 49 -13.21 -23.23 7.93
C ARG A 49 -11.93 -22.40 7.89
N ALA A 50 -11.02 -22.59 8.84
CA ALA A 50 -9.75 -21.88 8.87
C ALA A 50 -8.75 -22.48 7.87
N ALA A 51 -7.97 -21.62 7.22
CA ALA A 51 -6.83 -22.06 6.42
C ALA A 51 -5.62 -22.45 7.28
N HIS A 52 -5.45 -21.77 8.41
CA HIS A 52 -4.36 -21.96 9.36
C HIS A 52 -4.89 -21.84 10.79
N TYR A 53 -4.11 -22.34 11.75
CA TYR A 53 -4.38 -22.09 13.17
C TYR A 53 -4.33 -20.58 13.45
N VAL A 54 -5.33 -20.08 14.17
CA VAL A 54 -5.39 -18.67 14.57
C VAL A 54 -4.89 -18.52 15.99
N ASN A 55 -4.03 -17.53 16.20
CA ASN A 55 -3.44 -17.25 17.49
C ASN A 55 -4.52 -16.96 18.52
N GLU A 56 -4.45 -17.62 19.68
CA GLU A 56 -5.38 -17.37 20.80
C GLU A 56 -5.36 -15.92 21.27
N SER A 57 -4.21 -15.23 21.10
CA SER A 57 -4.07 -13.81 21.39
C SER A 57 -4.98 -12.89 20.57
N ASP A 58 -5.56 -13.40 19.48
CA ASP A 58 -6.46 -12.64 18.61
C ASP A 58 -7.93 -12.85 18.95
N VAL A 59 -8.25 -13.77 19.88
CA VAL A 59 -9.62 -13.96 20.37
C VAL A 59 -10.09 -12.70 21.09
N GLY A 60 -11.32 -12.27 20.77
CA GLY A 60 -11.92 -11.02 21.23
C GLY A 60 -11.54 -9.80 20.39
N LYS A 61 -10.59 -9.92 19.45
CA LYS A 61 -10.20 -8.81 18.58
C LYS A 61 -11.14 -8.65 17.39
N VAL A 62 -11.28 -7.40 16.97
CA VAL A 62 -11.95 -7.01 15.73
C VAL A 62 -10.93 -7.01 14.59
N GLY A 63 -11.41 -7.42 13.41
CA GLY A 63 -10.61 -7.50 12.22
C GLY A 63 -11.43 -7.75 10.97
N TYR A 64 -10.85 -8.53 10.06
CA TYR A 64 -11.48 -8.94 8.82
C TYR A 64 -11.15 -10.40 8.50
N VAL A 65 -12.03 -11.04 7.74
CA VAL A 65 -11.79 -12.36 7.15
C VAL A 65 -11.60 -12.23 5.64
N LEU A 66 -10.72 -13.04 5.07
CA LEU A 66 -10.46 -13.10 3.64
C LEU A 66 -10.30 -14.55 3.18
N PRO A 67 -10.63 -14.88 1.92
CA PRO A 67 -10.37 -16.19 1.36
C PRO A 67 -8.87 -16.49 1.34
N ALA A 68 -8.50 -17.73 1.67
CA ALA A 68 -7.15 -18.20 1.45
C ALA A 68 -6.92 -18.45 -0.04
N HIS A 69 -5.94 -17.75 -0.62
CA HIS A 69 -5.56 -17.93 -2.03
C HIS A 69 -4.61 -19.12 -2.25
N PHE A 70 -4.20 -19.84 -1.20
CA PHE A 70 -3.31 -20.98 -1.30
C PHE A 70 -4.09 -22.28 -1.49
N ALA A 71 -3.99 -22.84 -2.69
CA ALA A 71 -4.33 -24.23 -3.01
C ALA A 71 -3.32 -25.20 -2.37
N SER A 72 -3.05 -25.09 -1.06
CA SER A 72 -2.37 -26.18 -0.37
C SER A 72 -3.33 -27.36 -0.36
N SER A 73 -2.88 -28.49 -0.90
CA SER A 73 -3.67 -29.70 -1.20
C SER A 73 -4.36 -30.35 0.02
N ALA A 74 -4.14 -29.83 1.23
CA ALA A 74 -4.75 -30.30 2.47
C ALA A 74 -5.92 -29.45 2.97
N ALA A 75 -5.99 -28.16 2.64
CA ALA A 75 -6.93 -27.22 3.26
C ALA A 75 -8.33 -27.23 2.62
N GLY A 76 -8.46 -27.70 1.37
CA GLY A 76 -9.72 -27.70 0.63
C GLY A 76 -10.12 -26.29 0.15
N ASN A 77 -10.91 -26.25 -0.92
CA ASN A 77 -11.51 -25.01 -1.43
C ASN A 77 -12.42 -24.38 -0.37
N GLY A 78 -12.39 -23.05 -0.22
CA GLY A 78 -13.30 -22.30 0.68
C GLY A 78 -12.79 -22.04 2.09
N THR A 79 -11.49 -22.17 2.35
CA THR A 79 -10.90 -21.80 3.63
C THR A 79 -10.70 -20.28 3.77
N MET A 80 -10.78 -19.81 5.01
CA MET A 80 -10.72 -18.39 5.37
C MET A 80 -9.54 -18.11 6.30
N ILE A 81 -9.00 -16.90 6.20
CA ILE A 81 -7.97 -16.36 7.09
C ILE A 81 -8.59 -15.20 7.85
N PHE A 82 -8.41 -15.18 9.17
CA PHE A 82 -8.73 -14.00 9.99
C PHE A 82 -7.48 -13.16 10.19
N ARG A 83 -7.64 -11.84 10.13
CA ARG A 83 -6.60 -10.87 10.48
C ARG A 83 -7.19 -9.80 11.39
N ALA A 84 -6.69 -9.73 12.62
CA ALA A 84 -7.03 -8.66 13.54
C ALA A 84 -6.53 -7.32 13.01
N TYR A 85 -7.31 -6.25 13.21
CA TYR A 85 -6.82 -4.90 12.96
C TYR A 85 -5.70 -4.57 13.94
N GLN A 86 -4.71 -3.82 13.47
CA GLN A 86 -3.68 -3.33 14.38
C GLN A 86 -4.25 -2.31 15.37
N ASP A 87 -5.15 -1.46 14.90
CA ASP A 87 -5.95 -0.56 15.74
C ASP A 87 -7.33 -1.18 16.00
N GLN A 88 -7.59 -1.56 17.25
CA GLN A 88 -8.84 -2.22 17.64
C GLN A 88 -10.05 -1.27 17.67
N SER A 89 -9.86 0.04 17.53
CA SER A 89 -10.94 1.01 17.28
C SER A 89 -11.29 1.16 15.79
N LEU A 90 -10.43 0.67 14.89
CA LEU A 90 -10.60 0.82 13.45
C LEU A 90 -11.84 0.06 12.97
N ARG A 91 -12.70 0.73 12.21
CA ARG A 91 -13.87 0.13 11.57
C ARG A 91 -13.95 0.56 10.12
N ARG A 92 -14.30 -0.40 9.27
CA ARG A 92 -14.71 -0.15 7.89
C ARG A 92 -16.06 0.56 7.88
N VAL A 93 -16.19 1.63 7.10
CA VAL A 93 -17.42 2.42 6.93
C VAL A 93 -17.82 2.37 5.46
N TYR A 94 -18.73 1.45 5.12
CA TYR A 94 -19.11 1.21 3.73
C TYR A 94 -19.86 2.39 3.11
N GLU A 95 -20.54 3.18 3.93
CA GLU A 95 -21.32 4.36 3.54
C GLU A 95 -20.45 5.51 3.01
N LEU A 96 -19.16 5.50 3.35
CA LEU A 96 -18.19 6.50 2.90
C LEU A 96 -17.45 6.08 1.62
N ASP A 97 -17.75 4.91 1.06
CA ASP A 97 -17.05 4.41 -0.11
C ASP A 97 -17.30 5.27 -1.35
N THR A 98 -16.22 5.57 -2.07
CA THR A 98 -16.30 6.28 -3.35
C THR A 98 -16.12 5.28 -4.47
N THR A 99 -17.09 5.16 -5.36
CA THR A 99 -16.96 4.39 -6.61
C THR A 99 -16.29 5.22 -7.70
N ASN A 100 -15.60 4.57 -8.64
CA ASN A 100 -15.23 5.22 -9.89
C ASN A 100 -16.49 5.39 -10.76
N ASP A 101 -16.75 6.61 -11.24
CA ASP A 101 -17.94 6.99 -12.01
C ASP A 101 -18.11 6.20 -13.33
N GLU A 102 -17.04 5.55 -13.83
CA GLU A 102 -17.08 4.89 -15.13
C GLU A 102 -17.49 3.41 -15.12
N PHE A 103 -17.73 2.77 -13.97
CA PHE A 103 -17.89 1.29 -13.90
C PHE A 103 -16.80 0.52 -14.68
N GLN A 104 -15.64 1.14 -14.95
CA GLN A 104 -14.50 0.46 -15.52
C GLN A 104 -13.99 -0.52 -14.47
N MET A 105 -14.48 -1.75 -14.60
CA MET A 105 -13.97 -2.92 -13.92
C MET A 105 -12.46 -2.96 -14.16
N VAL A 106 -11.66 -2.53 -13.19
CA VAL A 106 -10.24 -2.90 -13.18
C VAL A 106 -10.25 -4.41 -12.96
N PRO A 107 -9.85 -5.24 -13.95
CA PRO A 107 -9.98 -6.68 -13.82
C PRO A 107 -8.89 -7.19 -12.88
N LEU A 108 -9.14 -7.19 -11.57
CA LEU A 108 -8.34 -7.94 -10.60
C LEU A 108 -8.80 -9.41 -10.62
N ASN A 109 -8.57 -10.13 -11.72
CA ASN A 109 -8.62 -11.59 -11.94
C ASN A 109 -9.61 -12.56 -11.22
N HIS A 110 -10.61 -12.15 -10.43
CA HIS A 110 -11.54 -13.06 -9.73
C HIS A 110 -13.02 -12.60 -9.63
N GLY A 111 -13.87 -13.01 -10.60
CA GLY A 111 -15.29 -13.27 -10.37
C GLY A 111 -16.34 -12.16 -10.63
N LYS A 112 -17.59 -12.61 -10.86
CA LYS A 112 -18.82 -11.81 -11.01
C LYS A 112 -19.34 -11.41 -9.62
N TRP A 113 -19.67 -10.13 -9.42
CA TRP A 113 -20.27 -9.46 -8.24
C TRP A 113 -19.30 -8.67 -7.32
N PRO A 114 -19.73 -7.49 -6.81
CA PRO A 114 -18.87 -6.33 -6.71
C PRO A 114 -18.91 -5.75 -5.29
N HIS A 115 -18.01 -6.17 -4.41
CA HIS A 115 -17.84 -5.47 -3.13
C HIS A 115 -16.42 -4.97 -2.87
N HIS A 116 -15.48 -5.21 -3.78
CA HIS A 116 -14.15 -4.56 -3.78
C HIS A 116 -13.69 -4.07 -5.16
N ARG A 117 -14.55 -4.14 -6.20
CA ARG A 117 -14.15 -3.93 -7.60
C ARG A 117 -14.51 -2.57 -8.18
N ALA A 118 -15.33 -1.78 -7.50
CA ALA A 118 -15.81 -0.50 -8.00
C ALA A 118 -15.28 0.70 -7.22
N HIS A 119 -14.63 0.49 -6.08
CA HIS A 119 -14.24 1.56 -5.18
C HIS A 119 -12.80 2.00 -5.44
N LEU A 120 -12.61 3.30 -5.74
CA LEU A 120 -11.28 3.92 -5.79
C LEU A 120 -10.70 4.02 -4.38
N THR A 121 -11.56 4.42 -3.43
CA THR A 121 -11.22 4.53 -2.02
C THR A 121 -12.32 3.95 -1.15
N CYS A 122 -11.90 3.40 -0.02
CA CYS A 122 -12.70 2.77 1.00
C CYS A 122 -12.78 3.68 2.23
N GLY A 123 -13.97 3.79 2.80
CA GLY A 123 -14.23 4.51 4.03
C GLY A 123 -13.81 3.76 5.29
N TRP A 124 -13.20 4.48 6.22
CA TRP A 124 -12.72 3.99 7.49
C TRP A 124 -13.02 4.98 8.61
N ARG A 125 -13.04 4.52 9.86
CA ARG A 125 -13.07 5.37 11.06
C ARG A 125 -12.29 4.70 12.19
N CYS A 126 -11.80 5.49 13.13
CA CYS A 126 -11.18 5.01 14.37
C CYS A 126 -11.36 6.07 15.46
N ASP A 127 -10.95 5.79 16.70
CA ASP A 127 -11.12 6.73 17.82
C ASP A 127 -10.39 8.05 17.59
N SER A 128 -9.26 8.02 16.86
CA SER A 128 -8.50 9.22 16.49
C SER A 128 -9.15 10.03 15.36
N ARG A 129 -10.01 9.40 14.55
CA ARG A 129 -10.70 10.00 13.40
C ARG A 129 -12.17 9.57 13.40
N PRO A 130 -12.99 10.04 14.36
CA PRO A 130 -14.33 9.52 14.58
C PRO A 130 -15.31 9.88 13.46
N THR A 131 -15.05 10.98 12.74
CA THR A 131 -15.83 11.41 11.57
C THR A 131 -15.60 10.54 10.34
N GLY A 132 -14.58 9.70 10.36
CA GLY A 132 -14.15 8.86 9.25
C GLY A 132 -13.14 9.53 8.31
N PHE A 133 -12.53 8.71 7.46
CA PHE A 133 -11.52 9.06 6.46
C PHE A 133 -11.51 8.03 5.32
N LEU A 134 -10.83 8.34 4.21
CA LEU A 134 -10.72 7.48 3.05
C LEU A 134 -9.32 6.89 2.95
N ALA A 135 -9.22 5.63 2.53
CA ALA A 135 -7.97 4.97 2.18
C ALA A 135 -8.14 4.20 0.86
N PRO A 136 -7.07 3.99 0.08
CA PRO A 136 -7.15 3.23 -1.16
C PRO A 136 -7.74 1.83 -0.97
N ALA A 137 -8.48 1.36 -1.98
CA ALA A 137 -9.10 0.04 -1.90
C ALA A 137 -8.06 -1.08 -1.75
N GLY A 138 -8.34 -2.04 -0.88
CA GLY A 138 -7.43 -3.14 -0.54
C GLY A 138 -6.38 -2.80 0.54
N LEU A 139 -6.24 -1.53 0.91
CA LEU A 139 -5.38 -1.12 2.03
C LEU A 139 -6.17 -1.15 3.34
N VAL A 140 -5.61 -1.80 4.36
CA VAL A 140 -6.12 -1.72 5.74
C VAL A 140 -5.25 -0.71 6.49
N PRO A 141 -5.78 0.45 6.91
CA PRO A 141 -5.01 1.45 7.63
C PRO A 141 -4.39 0.91 8.92
N GLY A 142 -3.26 1.50 9.30
CA GLY A 142 -2.55 1.16 10.52
C GLY A 142 -3.11 1.88 11.76
N ALA A 143 -2.24 2.09 12.75
CA ALA A 143 -2.60 2.76 13.99
C ALA A 143 -3.13 4.17 13.73
N LYS A 144 -4.20 4.58 14.43
CA LYS A 144 -4.81 5.92 14.27
C LYS A 144 -5.28 6.24 12.84
N GLY A 145 -5.43 5.21 12.00
CA GLY A 145 -5.79 5.37 10.59
C GLY A 145 -4.65 5.88 9.70
N GLU A 146 -3.39 5.73 10.14
CA GLU A 146 -2.22 6.15 9.35
C GLU A 146 -1.93 5.18 8.20
N PHE A 147 -1.49 5.74 7.08
CA PHE A 147 -0.93 5.04 5.92
C PHE A 147 -0.09 6.02 5.10
N VAL A 148 0.81 5.51 4.26
CA VAL A 148 1.56 6.33 3.30
C VAL A 148 0.73 6.45 2.01
N PRO A 149 0.38 7.65 1.55
CA PRO A 149 -0.35 7.84 0.30
C PRO A 149 0.48 7.37 -0.91
N ASP A 150 -0.20 7.11 -2.01
CA ASP A 150 0.46 6.81 -3.28
C ASP A 150 0.83 8.14 -3.96
N GLU A 151 2.13 8.42 -3.99
CA GLU A 151 2.73 9.60 -4.63
C GLU A 151 3.59 9.18 -5.83
N THR A 152 3.37 7.98 -6.36
CA THR A 152 4.20 7.43 -7.44
C THR A 152 3.85 8.01 -8.80
N GLU A 153 4.86 8.05 -9.67
CA GLU A 153 4.70 8.42 -11.08
C GLU A 153 4.74 7.17 -11.98
N VAL A 154 3.85 7.12 -12.96
CA VAL A 154 3.75 5.96 -13.87
C VAL A 154 4.73 6.10 -15.03
N VAL A 155 5.70 5.19 -15.08
CA VAL A 155 6.68 5.09 -16.18
C VAL A 155 6.42 3.84 -17.04
N SER A 156 6.33 4.01 -18.36
CA SER A 156 6.12 2.91 -19.31
C SER A 156 7.44 2.37 -19.87
N VAL A 157 7.69 1.07 -19.70
CA VAL A 157 8.92 0.39 -20.18
C VAL A 157 8.56 -0.79 -21.08
N ARG A 158 9.29 -0.95 -22.20
CA ARG A 158 9.16 -2.13 -23.07
C ARG A 158 9.87 -3.32 -22.43
N ILE A 159 9.17 -4.43 -22.27
CA ILE A 159 9.69 -5.63 -21.62
C ILE A 159 10.13 -6.65 -22.69
N PRO A 160 11.38 -7.16 -22.66
CA PRO A 160 11.83 -8.19 -23.58
C PRO A 160 11.30 -9.58 -23.18
N PRO A 161 11.12 -10.52 -24.12
CA PRO A 161 10.62 -11.87 -23.84
C PRO A 161 11.42 -12.64 -22.79
N GLU A 162 12.73 -12.40 -22.70
CA GLU A 162 13.63 -13.01 -21.73
C GLU A 162 13.24 -12.62 -20.29
N PHE A 163 12.83 -11.38 -20.07
CA PHE A 163 12.39 -10.93 -18.75
C PHE A 163 11.00 -11.47 -18.40
N GLU A 164 10.10 -11.58 -19.38
CA GLU A 164 8.83 -12.28 -19.16
C GLU A 164 9.03 -13.74 -18.74
N TRP A 165 10.03 -14.41 -19.32
CA TRP A 165 10.36 -15.79 -18.97
C TRP A 165 10.82 -15.89 -17.51
N GLU A 166 11.72 -15.02 -17.07
CA GLU A 166 12.16 -15.00 -15.67
C GLU A 166 11.01 -14.68 -14.70
N ALA A 167 10.15 -13.71 -15.02
CA ALA A 167 8.97 -13.43 -14.20
C ALA A 167 8.07 -14.67 -14.06
N ARG A 168 7.80 -15.38 -15.16
CA ARG A 168 7.02 -16.63 -15.15
C ARG A 168 7.68 -17.74 -14.35
N ARG A 169 9.01 -17.87 -14.40
CA ARG A 169 9.77 -18.84 -13.60
C ARG A 169 9.52 -18.65 -12.11
N HIS A 170 9.34 -17.41 -11.67
CA HIS A 170 9.01 -17.04 -10.30
C HIS A 170 7.51 -16.92 -10.02
N GLN A 171 6.64 -17.28 -10.97
CA GLN A 171 5.18 -17.17 -10.87
C GLN A 171 4.68 -15.73 -10.61
N MET A 172 5.42 -14.74 -11.09
CA MET A 172 5.10 -13.32 -10.95
C MET A 172 4.83 -12.69 -12.30
N LYS A 173 4.14 -11.55 -12.30
CA LYS A 173 4.09 -10.66 -13.46
C LYS A 173 5.38 -9.83 -13.54
N PRO A 174 5.80 -9.39 -14.74
CA PRO A 174 6.96 -8.52 -14.89
C PRO A 174 6.89 -7.26 -14.02
N ALA A 175 5.73 -6.61 -13.94
CA ALA A 175 5.52 -5.43 -13.12
C ALA A 175 5.74 -5.71 -11.62
N GLU A 176 5.18 -6.81 -11.10
CA GLU A 176 5.33 -7.20 -9.69
C GLU A 176 6.79 -7.49 -9.34
N LEU A 177 7.54 -8.11 -10.26
CA LEU A 177 8.97 -8.38 -10.08
C LEU A 177 9.80 -7.09 -10.08
N LEU A 178 9.48 -6.14 -10.95
CA LEU A 178 10.14 -4.83 -10.97
C LEU A 178 9.80 -4.00 -9.73
N GLU A 179 8.53 -3.94 -9.32
CA GLU A 179 8.07 -3.25 -8.11
C GLU A 179 8.80 -3.77 -6.86
N SER A 180 8.94 -5.09 -6.77
CA SER A 180 9.69 -5.79 -5.74
C SER A 180 11.17 -5.38 -5.71
N PHE A 181 11.84 -5.40 -6.86
CA PHE A 181 13.24 -4.96 -6.98
C PHE A 181 13.42 -3.47 -6.66
N ILE A 182 12.50 -2.61 -7.11
CA ILE A 182 12.49 -1.17 -6.77
C ILE A 182 12.35 -1.00 -5.25
N GLY A 183 11.46 -1.77 -4.62
CA GLY A 183 11.28 -1.76 -3.17
C GLY A 183 12.56 -2.11 -2.42
N ASP A 184 13.31 -3.10 -2.90
CA ASP A 184 14.61 -3.48 -2.34
C ASP A 184 15.66 -2.38 -2.54
N LEU A 185 15.79 -1.87 -3.76
CA LEU A 185 16.80 -0.86 -4.09
C LEU A 185 16.56 0.47 -3.38
N ALA A 186 15.29 0.91 -3.30
CA ALA A 186 14.91 2.14 -2.60
C ALA A 186 14.84 1.97 -1.07
N GLY A 187 15.12 0.76 -0.55
CA GLY A 187 15.09 0.47 0.87
C GLY A 187 13.71 0.62 1.52
N ILE A 188 12.64 0.53 0.73
CA ILE A 188 11.27 0.80 1.18
C ILE A 188 10.83 -0.31 2.12
N GLN A 189 10.51 0.05 3.37
CA GLN A 189 9.96 -0.88 4.34
C GLN A 189 8.46 -0.62 4.51
N ASN A 190 7.65 -1.65 4.31
CA ASN A 190 6.21 -1.59 4.51
C ASN A 190 5.87 -2.07 5.92
N PHE A 191 5.55 -1.13 6.82
CA PHE A 191 5.26 -1.44 8.20
C PHE A 191 3.76 -1.57 8.43
N GLY A 192 3.33 -2.55 9.24
CA GLY A 192 1.90 -2.71 9.57
C GLY A 192 1.29 -1.47 10.23
N ASN A 193 2.07 -0.71 11.02
CA ASN A 193 1.58 0.49 11.70
C ASN A 193 1.30 1.65 10.75
N ARG A 194 1.96 1.69 9.59
CA ARG A 194 1.86 2.72 8.57
C ARG A 194 2.02 2.08 7.19
N PRO A 195 1.01 1.29 6.76
CA PRO A 195 1.10 0.54 5.53
C PRO A 195 1.11 1.51 4.34
N ARG A 196 1.75 1.11 3.23
CA ARG A 196 1.87 1.96 2.05
C ARG A 196 0.78 1.66 1.02
N ALA A 197 0.18 2.72 0.47
CA ALA A 197 -0.79 2.63 -0.61
C ALA A 197 -0.14 2.32 -1.97
N ASP A 198 1.11 2.74 -2.16
CA ASP A 198 1.88 2.60 -3.40
C ASP A 198 2.31 1.16 -3.72
N ARG A 199 2.04 0.20 -2.82
CA ARG A 199 2.32 -1.24 -2.95
C ARG A 199 3.81 -1.62 -2.99
N PHE A 200 4.72 -0.67 -2.82
CA PHE A 200 6.14 -0.95 -2.76
C PHE A 200 6.54 -1.49 -1.38
N GLY A 201 7.48 -2.43 -1.39
CA GLY A 201 8.04 -3.00 -0.18
C GLY A 201 9.21 -3.91 -0.50
N SER A 202 10.29 -3.74 0.25
CA SER A 202 11.45 -4.62 0.22
C SER A 202 11.09 -6.02 0.73
N ASN A 203 11.70 -7.04 0.14
CA ASN A 203 11.55 -8.43 0.51
C ASN A 203 12.34 -8.82 1.76
N GLY A 204 13.39 -8.06 2.11
CA GLY A 204 14.24 -8.36 3.25
C GLY A 204 15.53 -7.56 3.28
N SER A 205 16.25 -7.63 4.40
CA SER A 205 17.52 -6.91 4.57
C SER A 205 18.59 -7.33 3.59
N ASP A 206 18.64 -8.63 3.32
CA ASP A 206 19.66 -9.23 2.48
C ASP A 206 19.39 -8.90 1.01
N GLU A 207 18.11 -8.86 0.61
CA GLU A 207 17.68 -8.45 -0.71
C GLU A 207 18.02 -6.98 -0.99
N ARG A 208 17.82 -6.08 -0.01
CA ARG A 208 18.29 -4.68 -0.14
C ARG A 208 19.79 -4.60 -0.35
N MET A 209 20.55 -5.35 0.44
CA MET A 209 22.01 -5.39 0.33
C MET A 209 22.44 -5.89 -1.06
N LEU A 210 21.82 -6.96 -1.56
CA LEU A 210 22.13 -7.51 -2.88
C LEU A 210 21.73 -6.59 -4.03
N ALA A 211 20.59 -5.91 -3.92
CA ALA A 211 20.15 -4.93 -4.91
C ALA A 211 21.13 -3.76 -5.00
N ASP A 212 21.59 -3.24 -3.85
CA ASP A 212 22.59 -2.18 -3.76
C ASP A 212 23.94 -2.63 -4.36
N HIS A 213 24.43 -3.81 -3.99
CA HIS A 213 25.65 -4.37 -4.58
C HIS A 213 25.57 -4.55 -6.10
N TRP A 214 24.41 -4.95 -6.62
CA TRP A 214 24.21 -5.06 -8.06
C TRP A 214 24.26 -3.68 -8.72
N LEU A 215 23.58 -2.68 -8.16
CA LEU A 215 23.54 -1.31 -8.70
C LEU A 215 24.93 -0.70 -8.71
N GLU A 216 25.65 -0.76 -7.59
CA GLU A 216 27.01 -0.23 -7.47
C GLU A 216 27.96 -0.89 -8.47
N ARG A 217 27.88 -2.21 -8.62
CA ARG A 217 28.74 -2.93 -9.58
C ARG A 217 28.43 -2.60 -11.04
N ALA A 218 27.15 -2.42 -11.38
CA ALA A 218 26.73 -2.15 -12.76
C ALA A 218 26.89 -0.67 -13.14
N HIS A 219 26.66 0.22 -12.19
CA HIS A 219 26.43 1.64 -12.44
C HIS A 219 27.14 2.59 -11.48
N GLY A 220 27.92 2.12 -10.51
CA GLY A 220 28.63 2.97 -9.54
C GLY A 220 29.54 4.03 -10.18
N MET A 221 30.16 3.72 -11.33
CA MET A 221 30.95 4.71 -12.09
C MET A 221 30.13 5.88 -12.68
N LYS A 222 28.79 5.76 -12.70
CA LYS A 222 27.85 6.78 -13.13
C LYS A 222 27.08 7.39 -11.96
N ALA A 223 27.37 6.96 -10.73
CA ALA A 223 26.72 7.52 -9.55
C ALA A 223 27.10 9.00 -9.44
N ILE A 224 26.09 9.83 -9.25
CA ILE A 224 26.23 11.23 -8.89
C ILE A 224 25.58 11.38 -7.53
N ASP A 225 26.09 12.28 -6.70
CA ASP A 225 25.44 12.64 -5.45
C ASP A 225 24.25 13.59 -5.74
N PRO A 226 22.99 13.12 -5.66
CA PRO A 226 21.84 13.94 -5.98
C PRO A 226 21.64 15.08 -4.98
N ASP A 227 22.06 14.93 -3.72
CA ASP A 227 21.97 15.99 -2.71
C ASP A 227 22.93 17.13 -3.06
N GLN A 228 24.13 16.79 -3.53
CA GLN A 228 25.10 17.76 -4.02
C GLN A 228 24.59 18.50 -5.27
N MET A 229 23.93 17.80 -6.20
CA MET A 229 23.34 18.45 -7.38
C MET A 229 22.17 19.38 -7.00
N ASN A 230 21.33 18.96 -6.07
CA ASN A 230 20.19 19.78 -5.64
C ASN A 230 20.66 21.04 -4.90
N GLN A 231 21.69 20.93 -4.04
CA GLN A 231 22.34 22.08 -3.41
C GLN A 231 22.93 23.04 -4.46
N GLN A 232 23.61 22.52 -5.48
CA GLN A 232 24.16 23.37 -6.55
C GLN A 232 23.06 24.08 -7.35
N ALA A 233 21.92 23.44 -7.56
CA ALA A 233 20.78 24.05 -8.24
C ALA A 233 20.15 25.16 -7.39
N GLU A 234 19.94 24.91 -6.09
CA GLU A 234 19.44 25.90 -5.13
C GLU A 234 20.39 27.10 -5.01
N GLU A 235 21.71 26.86 -4.88
CA GLU A 235 22.72 27.92 -4.84
C GLU A 235 22.75 28.75 -6.13
N ALA A 236 22.52 28.13 -7.29
CA ALA A 236 22.44 28.83 -8.58
C ALA A 236 21.19 29.70 -8.67
N GLU A 237 20.02 29.21 -8.23
CA GLU A 237 18.79 30.00 -8.18
C GLU A 237 18.91 31.18 -7.20
N GLU A 238 19.52 30.96 -6.03
CA GLU A 238 19.79 32.04 -5.06
C GLU A 238 20.75 33.08 -5.64
N TRP A 239 21.78 32.65 -6.38
CA TRP A 239 22.71 33.54 -7.04
C TRP A 239 22.03 34.38 -8.12
N ASP A 240 21.18 33.77 -8.95
CA ASP A 240 20.42 34.47 -9.99
C ASP A 240 19.45 35.49 -9.36
N ALA A 241 18.74 35.10 -8.30
CA ALA A 241 17.87 36.01 -7.54
C ALA A 241 18.63 37.19 -6.93
N GLN A 242 19.84 36.95 -6.39
CA GLN A 242 20.70 38.01 -5.91
C GLN A 242 21.11 38.94 -7.05
N GLN A 243 21.50 38.41 -8.22
CA GLN A 243 21.88 39.26 -9.36
C GLN A 243 20.73 40.18 -9.80
N ASP A 244 19.50 39.67 -9.80
CA ASP A 244 18.32 40.47 -10.13
C ASP A 244 18.07 41.58 -9.08
N GLU A 245 18.17 41.27 -7.78
CA GLU A 245 18.05 42.25 -6.69
C GLU A 245 19.14 43.33 -6.78
N TRP A 246 20.39 42.94 -7.02
CA TRP A 246 21.50 43.87 -7.23
C TRP A 246 21.28 44.76 -8.45
N SER A 247 20.75 44.21 -9.54
CA SER A 247 20.41 44.95 -10.75
C SER A 247 19.32 46.00 -10.48
N GLU A 248 18.27 45.63 -9.74
CA GLU A 248 17.19 46.54 -9.33
C GLU A 248 17.71 47.68 -8.45
N LEU A 249 18.51 47.37 -7.43
CA LEU A 249 19.10 48.36 -6.52
C LEU A 249 20.02 49.36 -7.25
N LEU A 250 20.82 48.88 -8.21
CA LEU A 250 21.65 49.76 -9.03
C LEU A 250 20.82 50.64 -9.98
N GLY A 251 19.72 50.10 -10.51
CA GLY A 251 18.72 50.85 -11.28
C GLY A 251 18.10 51.97 -10.46
N GLU A 252 17.62 51.66 -9.24
CA GLU A 252 17.07 52.68 -8.33
C GLU A 252 18.10 53.75 -7.95
N TYR A 253 19.35 53.36 -7.72
CA TYR A 253 20.42 54.30 -7.41
C TYR A 253 20.67 55.26 -8.58
N ALA A 254 20.68 54.75 -9.81
CA ALA A 254 20.79 55.55 -11.02
C ALA A 254 19.59 56.51 -11.19
N ASP A 255 18.37 56.04 -10.96
CA ASP A 255 17.14 56.83 -11.06
C ASP A 255 17.10 57.97 -10.02
N ARG A 256 17.70 57.75 -8.85
CA ARG A 256 17.89 58.79 -7.82
C ARG A 256 19.06 59.74 -8.10
N GLY A 257 19.71 59.62 -9.26
CA GLY A 257 20.78 60.51 -9.72
C GLY A 257 22.19 60.11 -9.27
N GLY A 258 22.37 58.91 -8.71
CA GLY A 258 23.68 58.33 -8.44
C GLY A 258 24.33 57.77 -9.71
N ASP A 259 25.66 57.64 -9.73
CA ASP A 259 26.38 56.92 -10.78
C ASP A 259 26.81 55.52 -10.27
N PRO A 260 26.16 54.43 -10.72
CA PRO A 260 26.49 53.06 -10.31
C PRO A 260 27.97 52.70 -10.43
N ARG A 261 28.70 53.33 -11.35
CA ARG A 261 30.15 53.10 -11.55
C ARG A 261 30.98 53.51 -10.33
N GLN A 262 30.54 54.55 -9.61
CA GLN A 262 31.17 55.00 -8.39
C GLN A 262 31.05 54.00 -7.23
N LEU A 263 29.97 53.21 -7.19
CA LEU A 263 29.78 52.15 -6.19
C LEU A 263 30.63 50.91 -6.48
N LEU A 264 30.89 50.65 -7.76
CA LEU A 264 31.69 49.52 -8.24
C LEU A 264 33.20 49.83 -8.30
N GLY A 265 33.61 51.05 -7.92
CA GLY A 265 35.01 51.48 -7.96
C GLY A 265 35.61 51.56 -9.37
N MET A 266 34.77 51.69 -10.40
CA MET A 266 35.16 51.82 -11.81
C MET A 266 34.96 53.25 -12.34
#